data_AF-A0A348Z403-F1
#
_entry.id   AF-A0A348Z403-F1
#
_cell.length_a   1.000
_cell.length_b   1.000
_cell.length_c   1.000
_cell.angle_alpha   90.00
_cell.angle_beta   90.00
_cell.angle_gamma   90.00
#
_symmetry.space_group_name_H-M   'P 1'
#
loop_
_entity.id
_entity.type
_entity.pdbx_description
1 polymer ?
#
loop_
_entity_poly.entity_id
_entity_poly.type
_entity_poly.pdbx_seq_one_letter_code
_entity_poly.pdbx_strand_id
1 'polypeptide(L)'
;MADIGRLQVQVYRVNTAIPISNANITVSRTDGETREQVTTLTTNPEGQTETIELETPEIERSLNPDNTLIPYALYDIDVTAEGFDEINIRGCQVLPRQTALQICNLIPTSLNREITEDEDVQVVRVIEIPPNVQFGDFPPKIPEDPNKALPPPPSGFVVLPEPVVPEFIIVHAGAPTNTAAPNYTVPYTDYIKNVASCEIYATWPEATIRANVYCIISFTLNRIYTEWYRSKGFNFDVTNSTAY
;
A
#
# COMPACT_ATOMS: atom_id res chain seq x y z
N MET A 1 20.30 -19.79 -7.86
CA MET A 1 20.12 -20.19 -6.44
C MET A 1 19.06 -19.27 -5.83
N ALA A 2 18.28 -19.71 -4.86
CA ALA A 2 17.33 -18.81 -4.20
C ALA A 2 18.07 -17.95 -3.15
N ASP A 3 17.71 -16.68 -3.01
CA ASP A 3 18.08 -15.86 -1.85
C ASP A 3 16.93 -15.93 -0.83
N ILE A 4 17.14 -15.36 0.36
CA ILE A 4 16.15 -15.35 1.44
C ILE A 4 15.68 -13.92 1.69
N GLY A 5 14.36 -13.72 1.71
CA GLY A 5 13.71 -12.51 2.23
C GLY A 5 13.05 -12.78 3.57
N ARG A 6 12.59 -11.73 4.24
CA ARG A 6 11.90 -11.83 5.53
C ARG A 6 10.51 -11.22 5.46
N LEU A 7 9.57 -11.78 6.21
CA LEU A 7 8.22 -11.24 6.37
C LEU A 7 7.88 -11.14 7.86
N GLN A 8 7.31 -10.00 8.26
CA GLN A 8 6.66 -9.82 9.55
C GLN A 8 5.27 -9.23 9.34
N VAL A 9 4.28 -9.75 10.07
CA VAL A 9 2.90 -9.25 10.03
C VAL A 9 2.59 -8.53 11.33
N GLN A 10 1.94 -7.37 11.23
CA GLN A 10 1.44 -6.59 12.35
C GLN A 10 -0.07 -6.41 12.22
N VAL A 11 -0.81 -6.64 13.28
CA VAL A 11 -2.27 -6.63 13.29
C VAL A 11 -2.78 -5.60 14.28
N TYR A 12 -3.54 -4.63 13.77
CA TYR A 12 -4.16 -3.56 14.55
C TYR A 12 -5.67 -3.56 14.34
N ARG A 13 -6.39 -2.99 15.30
CA ARG A 13 -7.79 -2.63 15.11
C ARG A 13 -7.88 -1.38 14.22
N VAL A 14 -8.76 -1.43 13.22
CA VAL A 14 -8.99 -0.36 12.24
C VAL A 14 -9.11 1.03 12.88
N ASN A 15 -8.49 2.03 12.28
CA ASN A 15 -8.47 3.44 12.72
C ASN A 15 -7.97 3.65 14.16
N THR A 16 -7.23 2.69 14.72
CA THR A 16 -6.65 2.80 16.06
C THR A 16 -5.23 2.26 16.05
N ALA A 17 -4.41 2.67 17.02
CA ALA A 17 -3.11 2.07 17.29
C ALA A 17 -3.20 0.89 18.27
N ILE A 18 -4.36 0.25 18.39
CA ILE A 18 -4.59 -0.84 19.35
C ILE A 18 -4.16 -2.16 18.69
N PRO A 19 -3.11 -2.83 19.20
CA PRO A 19 -2.67 -4.11 18.66
C PRO A 19 -3.68 -5.23 18.97
N ILE A 20 -3.76 -6.21 18.08
CA ILE A 20 -4.60 -7.41 18.26
C ILE A 20 -3.70 -8.60 18.53
N SER A 21 -3.80 -9.15 19.73
CA SER A 21 -3.09 -10.36 20.14
C SER A 21 -3.86 -11.63 19.76
N ASN A 22 -3.15 -12.74 19.61
CA ASN A 22 -3.70 -14.06 19.26
C ASN A 22 -4.46 -14.09 17.91
N ALA A 23 -4.18 -13.17 17.00
CA ALA A 23 -4.62 -13.29 15.61
C ALA A 23 -3.84 -14.42 14.94
N ASN A 24 -4.53 -15.27 14.17
CA ASN A 24 -3.95 -16.35 13.38
C ASN A 24 -3.67 -15.85 11.96
N ILE A 25 -2.40 -15.96 11.55
CA ILE A 25 -1.91 -15.57 10.24
C ILE A 25 -1.51 -16.82 9.48
N THR A 26 -2.07 -17.05 8.30
CA THR A 26 -1.63 -18.10 7.38
C THR A 26 -0.90 -17.47 6.20
N VAL A 27 0.36 -17.85 6.01
CA VAL A 27 1.19 -17.38 4.89
C VAL A 27 1.31 -18.49 3.86
N SER A 28 0.98 -18.20 2.62
CA SER A 28 1.05 -19.15 1.50
C SER A 28 1.84 -18.56 0.35
N ARG A 29 2.68 -19.35 -0.30
CA ARG A 29 3.33 -18.97 -1.55
C ARG A 29 2.30 -19.05 -2.68
N THR A 30 2.33 -18.08 -3.58
CA THR A 30 1.49 -18.07 -4.77
C THR A 30 2.34 -17.82 -6.02
N ASP A 31 2.00 -18.49 -7.11
CA ASP A 31 2.53 -18.22 -8.45
C ASP A 31 1.45 -17.67 -9.41
N GLY A 32 0.26 -17.36 -8.87
CA GLY A 32 -0.90 -16.85 -9.60
C GLY A 32 -1.96 -17.91 -9.90
N GLU A 33 -1.61 -19.20 -9.90
CA GLU A 33 -2.56 -20.31 -10.15
C GLU A 33 -2.64 -21.27 -8.97
N THR A 34 -1.52 -21.51 -8.30
CA THR A 34 -1.42 -22.45 -7.18
C THR A 34 -1.08 -21.73 -5.89
N ARG A 35 -1.64 -22.25 -4.79
CA ARG A 35 -1.42 -21.72 -3.44
C ARG A 35 -0.88 -22.83 -2.57
N GLU A 36 0.35 -22.66 -2.10
CA GLU A 36 1.02 -23.60 -1.20
C GLU A 36 1.18 -22.95 0.18
N GLN A 37 0.55 -23.54 1.20
CA GLN A 37 0.71 -23.05 2.56
C GLN A 37 2.14 -23.27 3.04
N VAL A 38 2.80 -22.20 3.48
CA VAL A 38 4.19 -22.23 3.95
C VAL A 38 4.24 -22.35 5.46
N THR A 39 3.49 -21.50 6.16
CA THR A 39 3.49 -21.47 7.63
C THR A 39 2.24 -20.80 8.20
N THR A 40 2.06 -20.97 9.50
CA THR A 40 1.01 -20.33 10.28
C THR A 40 1.65 -19.68 11.51
N LEU A 41 1.30 -18.42 11.76
CA LEU A 41 1.85 -17.59 12.83
C LEU A 41 0.73 -17.05 13.71
N THR A 42 1.10 -16.65 14.93
CA THR A 42 0.17 -16.02 15.86
C THR A 42 0.76 -14.70 16.36
N THR A 43 -0.06 -13.66 16.51
CA THR A 43 0.42 -12.38 17.06
C THR A 43 0.65 -12.42 18.56
N ASN A 44 1.71 -11.76 18.99
CA ASN A 44 2.03 -11.51 20.40
C ASN A 44 1.14 -10.38 21.00
N PRO A 45 1.30 -10.02 22.29
CA PRO A 45 0.56 -8.91 22.93
C PRO A 45 0.74 -7.53 22.26
N GLU A 46 1.81 -7.34 21.49
CA GLU A 46 2.09 -6.13 20.72
C GLU A 46 1.49 -6.16 19.30
N GLY A 47 0.74 -7.22 18.98
CA GLY A 47 0.08 -7.39 17.68
C GLY A 47 1.05 -7.81 16.58
N GLN A 48 2.23 -8.30 16.91
CA GLN A 48 3.27 -8.64 15.95
C GLN A 48 3.49 -10.15 15.88
N THR A 49 3.77 -10.66 14.68
CA THR A 49 4.30 -12.01 14.51
C THR A 49 5.81 -12.03 14.69
N GLU A 50 6.38 -13.22 14.88
CA GLU A 50 7.80 -13.42 14.61
C GLU A 50 8.14 -13.12 13.14
N THR A 51 9.40 -12.81 12.88
CA THR A 51 9.90 -12.62 11.52
C THR A 51 10.25 -13.98 10.92
N ILE A 52 9.62 -14.34 9.81
CA ILE A 52 9.89 -15.58 9.09
C ILE A 52 10.80 -15.35 7.90
N GLU A 53 11.61 -16.35 7.58
CA GLU A 53 12.43 -16.38 6.38
C GLU A 53 11.68 -17.08 5.25
N LEU A 54 11.70 -16.47 4.06
CA LEU A 54 10.95 -16.89 2.90
C LEU A 54 11.86 -16.95 1.68
N GLU A 55 11.64 -17.96 0.83
CA GLU A 55 12.40 -18.11 -0.41
C GLU A 55 12.09 -16.98 -1.39
N THR A 56 13.14 -16.38 -1.94
CA THR A 56 13.04 -15.28 -2.90
C THR A 56 13.96 -15.52 -4.10
N PRO A 57 13.69 -14.87 -5.24
CA PRO A 57 14.65 -14.82 -6.33
C PRO A 57 15.97 -14.16 -5.91
N GLU A 58 17.04 -14.37 -6.69
CA GLU A 58 18.34 -13.74 -6.44
C GLU A 58 18.24 -12.21 -6.45
N ILE A 59 19.00 -11.57 -5.57
CA ILE A 59 19.06 -10.10 -5.47
C ILE A 59 19.45 -9.43 -6.79
N GLU A 60 20.30 -10.08 -7.59
CA GLU A 60 20.75 -9.57 -8.90
C GLU A 60 19.59 -9.29 -9.86
N ARG A 61 18.45 -9.98 -9.74
CA ARG A 61 17.27 -9.69 -10.56
C ARG A 61 16.72 -8.30 -10.34
N SER A 62 16.78 -7.80 -9.11
CA SER A 62 16.32 -6.45 -8.78
C SER A 62 17.35 -5.35 -9.07
N LEU A 63 18.63 -5.72 -9.11
CA LEU A 63 19.74 -4.80 -9.31
C LEU A 63 20.15 -4.65 -10.77
N ASN A 64 19.83 -5.62 -11.62
CA ASN A 64 20.11 -5.59 -13.05
C ASN A 64 18.99 -4.86 -13.81
N PRO A 65 19.27 -3.69 -14.44
CA PRO A 65 18.28 -2.95 -15.22
C PRO A 65 17.74 -3.70 -16.45
N ASP A 66 18.51 -4.66 -16.98
CA ASP A 66 18.15 -5.43 -18.16
C ASP A 66 17.35 -6.71 -17.81
N ASN A 67 17.08 -6.96 -16.53
CA ASN A 67 16.37 -8.15 -16.10
C ASN A 67 14.87 -8.06 -16.43
N THR A 68 14.35 -9.11 -17.07
CA THR A 68 12.94 -9.22 -17.46
C THR A 68 12.15 -10.23 -16.61
N LEU A 69 12.79 -10.86 -15.62
CA LEU A 69 12.15 -11.83 -14.72
C LEU A 69 11.68 -11.17 -13.43
N ILE A 70 10.65 -11.70 -12.78
CA ILE A 70 10.18 -11.17 -11.50
C ILE A 70 11.31 -11.21 -10.43
N PRO A 71 11.62 -10.08 -9.77
CA PRO A 71 12.71 -9.98 -8.81
C PRO A 71 12.30 -10.22 -7.35
N TYR A 72 11.02 -10.52 -7.10
CA TYR A 72 10.45 -10.78 -5.79
C TYR A 72 9.59 -12.05 -5.81
N ALA A 73 9.36 -12.62 -4.64
CA ALA A 73 8.40 -13.71 -4.45
C ALA A 73 7.05 -13.15 -3.99
N LEU A 74 5.97 -13.85 -4.37
CA LEU A 74 4.60 -13.49 -4.02
C LEU A 74 4.06 -14.42 -2.94
N TYR A 75 3.46 -13.79 -1.92
CA TYR A 75 2.85 -14.48 -0.80
C TYR A 75 1.44 -13.94 -0.53
N ASP A 76 0.53 -14.85 -0.23
CA ASP A 76 -0.82 -14.57 0.21
C ASP A 76 -0.90 -14.75 1.72
N ILE A 77 -1.50 -13.76 2.38
CA ILE A 77 -1.57 -13.68 3.84
C ILE A 77 -3.05 -13.63 4.22
N ASP A 78 -3.54 -14.69 4.87
CA ASP A 78 -4.87 -14.68 5.48
C ASP A 78 -4.71 -14.37 6.97
N VAL A 79 -5.50 -13.43 7.48
CA VAL A 79 -5.48 -13.05 8.90
C VAL A 79 -6.88 -13.18 9.48
N THR A 80 -6.97 -13.97 10.55
CA THR A 80 -8.20 -14.21 11.30
C THR A 80 -7.99 -13.87 12.77
N ALA A 81 -9.00 -13.30 13.43
CA ALA A 81 -8.97 -13.04 14.86
C ALA A 81 -10.39 -13.13 15.44
N GLU A 82 -10.50 -13.56 16.70
CA GLU A 82 -11.80 -13.70 17.35
C GLU A 82 -12.51 -12.34 17.51
N GLY A 83 -13.75 -12.24 17.02
CA GLY A 83 -14.54 -11.01 17.07
C GLY A 83 -14.20 -9.97 16.00
N PHE A 84 -13.39 -10.34 15.01
CA PHE A 84 -13.02 -9.49 13.88
C PHE A 84 -13.31 -10.19 12.55
N ASP A 85 -13.48 -9.38 11.53
CA ASP A 85 -13.64 -9.84 10.15
C ASP A 85 -12.31 -10.29 9.56
N GLU A 86 -12.35 -11.32 8.72
CA GLU A 86 -11.17 -11.87 8.05
C GLU A 86 -10.64 -10.90 7.00
N ILE A 87 -9.32 -10.77 6.93
CA ILE A 87 -8.64 -10.01 5.88
C ILE A 87 -7.65 -10.89 5.12
N ASN A 88 -7.77 -10.85 3.79
CA ASN A 88 -6.98 -11.66 2.88
C ASN A 88 -6.16 -10.74 1.98
N ILE A 89 -4.86 -10.75 2.18
CA ILE A 89 -3.91 -9.98 1.38
C ILE A 89 -3.37 -10.90 0.31
N ARG A 90 -3.51 -10.49 -0.95
CA ARG A 90 -3.08 -11.22 -2.12
C ARG A 90 -1.93 -10.49 -2.79
N GLY A 91 -0.88 -11.24 -3.15
CA GLY A 91 0.27 -10.69 -3.86
C GLY A 91 1.24 -9.87 -3.01
N CYS A 92 1.39 -10.17 -1.72
CA CYS A 92 2.41 -9.54 -0.88
C CYS A 92 3.80 -9.86 -1.45
N GLN A 93 4.60 -8.81 -1.68
CA GLN A 93 5.90 -8.93 -2.35
C GLN A 93 7.02 -9.03 -1.31
N VAL A 94 7.80 -10.10 -1.38
CA VAL A 94 8.97 -10.31 -0.51
C VAL A 94 10.23 -10.27 -1.35
N LEU A 95 11.12 -9.33 -1.03
CA LEU A 95 12.40 -9.13 -1.71
C LEU A 95 13.57 -9.79 -0.95
N PRO A 96 14.61 -10.24 -1.68
CA PRO A 96 15.77 -10.86 -1.07
C PRO A 96 16.50 -9.91 -0.13
N ARG A 97 16.93 -10.45 1.03
CA ARG A 97 17.71 -9.78 2.09
C ARG A 97 16.99 -8.63 2.80
N GLN A 98 15.75 -8.33 2.42
CA GLN A 98 14.91 -7.29 3.01
C GLN A 98 13.83 -7.89 3.90
N THR A 99 13.28 -7.07 4.79
CA THR A 99 12.13 -7.44 5.62
C THR A 99 10.89 -6.72 5.10
N ALA A 100 9.93 -7.47 4.57
CA ALA A 100 8.59 -6.99 4.27
C ALA A 100 7.79 -6.88 5.58
N LEU A 101 7.25 -5.70 5.84
CA LEU A 101 6.36 -5.45 6.98
C LEU A 101 4.93 -5.32 6.47
N GLN A 102 4.10 -6.32 6.74
CA GLN A 102 2.69 -6.29 6.35
C GLN A 102 1.83 -5.85 7.52
N ILE A 103 1.23 -4.67 7.40
CA ILE A 103 0.28 -4.17 8.39
C ILE A 103 -1.15 -4.54 7.97
N CYS A 104 -1.90 -5.14 8.88
CA CYS A 104 -3.28 -5.56 8.70
C CYS A 104 -4.17 -4.83 9.70
N ASN A 105 -5.20 -4.14 9.19
CA ASN A 105 -6.17 -3.42 10.01
C ASN A 105 -7.49 -4.20 10.02
N LEU A 106 -7.81 -4.84 11.14
CA LEU A 106 -9.03 -5.65 11.29
C LEU A 106 -10.21 -4.80 11.78
N ILE A 107 -11.39 -5.10 11.25
CA ILE A 107 -12.65 -4.45 11.63
C ILE A 107 -13.37 -5.38 12.61
N PRO A 108 -13.73 -4.90 13.82
CA PRO A 108 -14.58 -5.65 14.72
C PRO A 108 -15.92 -6.02 14.07
N THR A 109 -16.32 -7.29 14.14
CA THR A 109 -17.54 -7.79 13.51
C THR A 109 -18.80 -7.09 14.04
N SER A 110 -18.77 -6.58 15.28
CA SER A 110 -19.86 -5.78 15.86
C SER A 110 -20.13 -4.48 15.12
N LEU A 111 -19.13 -3.85 14.51
CA LEU A 111 -19.31 -2.62 13.74
C LEU A 111 -19.98 -2.87 12.38
N ASN A 112 -19.79 -4.05 11.80
CA ASN A 112 -20.41 -4.41 10.52
C ASN A 112 -21.84 -4.94 10.68
N ARG A 113 -22.18 -5.55 11.82
CA ARG A 113 -23.55 -6.00 12.14
C ARG A 113 -24.58 -4.86 12.24
N GLU A 114 -24.15 -3.60 12.43
CA GLU A 114 -25.08 -2.45 12.42
C GLU A 114 -25.49 -2.04 10.99
N ILE A 115 -24.85 -2.57 9.93
CA ILE A 115 -25.06 -2.16 8.53
C ILE A 115 -25.86 -3.19 7.71
N THR A 116 -25.82 -4.47 8.09
CA THR A 116 -26.53 -5.56 7.41
C THR A 116 -27.55 -6.20 8.34
N GLU A 117 -28.85 -6.14 8.00
CA GLU A 117 -29.95 -6.79 8.73
C GLU A 117 -29.92 -8.34 8.67
N ASP A 118 -28.87 -8.95 8.08
CA ASP A 118 -28.66 -10.39 8.01
C ASP A 118 -27.52 -10.82 8.96
N GLU A 119 -27.85 -11.65 9.96
CA GLU A 119 -27.01 -11.90 11.16
C GLU A 119 -25.78 -12.82 10.98
N ASP A 120 -25.49 -13.40 9.81
CA ASP A 120 -24.44 -14.44 9.69
C ASP A 120 -23.53 -14.35 8.45
N VAL A 121 -23.24 -13.15 7.91
CA VAL A 121 -22.24 -13.02 6.84
C VAL A 121 -20.88 -12.61 7.44
N GLN A 122 -19.96 -13.56 7.55
CA GLN A 122 -18.53 -13.23 7.74
C GLN A 122 -18.06 -12.44 6.51
N VAL A 123 -17.73 -11.16 6.70
CA VAL A 123 -17.20 -10.31 5.63
C VAL A 123 -15.72 -10.62 5.48
N VAL A 124 -15.34 -11.27 4.38
CA VAL A 124 -13.93 -11.47 4.03
C VAL A 124 -13.47 -10.27 3.20
N ARG A 125 -12.56 -9.45 3.76
CA ARG A 125 -11.99 -8.31 3.05
C ARG A 125 -10.75 -8.75 2.28
N VAL A 126 -10.84 -8.77 0.96
CA VAL A 126 -9.69 -9.06 0.10
C VAL A 126 -8.97 -7.76 -0.29
N ILE A 127 -7.66 -7.70 -0.06
CA ILE A 127 -6.77 -6.66 -0.59
C ILE A 127 -5.88 -7.32 -1.65
N GLU A 128 -6.02 -6.89 -2.89
CA GLU A 128 -5.17 -7.32 -3.98
C GLU A 128 -4.06 -6.30 -4.21
N ILE A 129 -2.82 -6.74 -4.03
CA ILE A 129 -1.63 -5.93 -4.30
C ILE A 129 -1.20 -6.20 -5.75
N PRO A 130 -1.23 -5.19 -6.63
CA PRO A 130 -0.79 -5.36 -8.01
C PRO A 130 0.74 -5.60 -8.07
N PRO A 131 1.26 -6.05 -9.24
CA PRO A 131 2.71 -6.11 -9.45
C PRO A 131 3.39 -4.76 -9.21
N ASN A 132 4.67 -4.77 -8.81
CA ASN A 132 5.46 -3.55 -8.66
C ASN A 132 5.57 -2.82 -10.01
N VAL A 133 5.54 -1.49 -10.03
CA VAL A 133 5.55 -0.68 -11.27
C VAL A 133 6.79 -0.92 -12.13
N GLN A 134 7.92 -1.28 -11.55
CA GLN A 134 9.13 -1.64 -12.31
C GLN A 134 8.99 -2.93 -13.12
N PHE A 135 8.00 -3.77 -12.82
CA PHE A 135 7.76 -5.06 -13.50
C PHE A 135 6.37 -5.17 -14.14
N GLY A 136 5.35 -4.56 -13.54
CA GLY A 136 3.96 -4.66 -13.97
C GLY A 136 3.68 -3.86 -15.24
N ASP A 137 2.63 -4.26 -15.94
CA ASP A 137 2.09 -3.51 -17.07
C ASP A 137 1.10 -2.48 -16.56
N PHE A 138 1.52 -1.22 -16.57
CA PHE A 138 0.74 -0.08 -16.13
C PHE A 138 0.53 0.89 -17.29
N PRO A 139 -0.65 1.54 -17.39
CA PRO A 139 -0.92 2.48 -18.46
C PRO A 139 0.11 3.62 -18.41
N PRO A 140 0.62 4.07 -19.58
CA PRO A 140 1.58 5.15 -19.64
C PRO A 140 0.96 6.44 -19.12
N LYS A 141 1.80 7.27 -18.48
CA LYS A 141 1.38 8.58 -18.00
C LYS A 141 0.85 9.42 -19.16
N ILE A 142 -0.34 9.99 -18.98
CA ILE A 142 -0.93 10.93 -19.94
C ILE A 142 -0.11 12.23 -19.88
N PRO A 143 0.37 12.75 -21.01
CA PRO A 143 1.12 14.00 -21.03
C PRO A 143 0.30 15.15 -20.43
N GLU A 144 0.87 15.81 -19.42
CA GLU A 144 0.32 17.04 -18.85
C GLU A 144 0.91 18.25 -19.57
N ASP A 145 0.15 19.34 -19.67
CA ASP A 145 0.67 20.60 -20.20
C ASP A 145 1.87 21.05 -19.33
N PRO A 146 3.05 21.34 -19.92
CA PRO A 146 4.20 21.84 -19.18
C PRO A 146 3.89 23.16 -18.47
N ASN A 147 2.98 23.97 -19.01
CA ASN A 147 2.51 25.20 -18.41
C ASN A 147 1.29 24.92 -17.53
N LYS A 148 1.53 24.58 -16.27
CA LYS A 148 0.45 24.50 -15.28
C LYS A 148 -0.03 25.91 -14.95
N ALA A 149 -1.31 26.18 -15.20
CA ALA A 149 -1.94 27.42 -14.74
C ALA A 149 -1.77 27.51 -13.21
N LEU A 150 -1.35 28.67 -12.72
CA LEU A 150 -1.28 28.90 -11.28
C LEU A 150 -2.69 28.74 -10.71
N PRO A 151 -2.84 28.07 -9.55
CA PRO A 151 -4.14 27.98 -8.91
C PRO A 151 -4.68 29.40 -8.69
N PRO A 152 -6.01 29.60 -8.81
CA PRO A 152 -6.60 30.87 -8.45
C PRO A 152 -6.18 31.23 -7.02
N PRO A 153 -5.97 32.54 -6.70
CA PRO A 153 -5.59 32.94 -5.36
C PRO A 153 -6.60 32.33 -4.37
N PRO A 154 -6.13 31.67 -3.29
CA PRO A 154 -6.99 30.86 -2.46
C PRO A 154 -8.13 31.71 -1.91
N SER A 155 -9.36 31.22 -2.04
CA SER A 155 -10.54 31.83 -1.42
C SER A 155 -10.49 31.60 0.10
N GLY A 156 -9.71 32.43 0.81
CA GLY A 156 -9.79 32.54 2.27
C GLY A 156 -8.84 31.67 3.11
N PHE A 157 -7.82 31.03 2.55
CA PHE A 157 -6.81 30.31 3.33
C PHE A 157 -5.46 31.04 3.42
N VAL A 158 -4.87 30.99 4.62
CA VAL A 158 -3.54 31.51 4.97
C VAL A 158 -2.49 30.76 4.14
N VAL A 159 -1.77 31.48 3.27
CA VAL A 159 -0.55 30.95 2.67
C VAL A 159 0.45 30.74 3.80
N LEU A 160 0.79 29.49 4.10
CA LEU A 160 1.79 29.19 5.10
C LEU A 160 3.14 29.76 4.63
N PRO A 161 3.90 30.42 5.50
CA PRO A 161 5.20 30.99 5.14
C PRO A 161 6.21 29.92 4.70
N GLU A 162 5.98 28.66 5.08
CA GLU A 162 6.82 27.52 4.74
C GLU A 162 5.95 26.31 4.34
N PRO A 163 6.42 25.45 3.40
CA PRO A 163 5.76 24.19 3.11
C PRO A 163 5.74 23.29 4.36
N VAL A 164 4.54 22.93 4.80
CA VAL A 164 4.30 21.97 5.88
C VAL A 164 3.95 20.61 5.29
N VAL A 165 4.44 19.55 5.92
CA VAL A 165 4.05 18.18 5.57
C VAL A 165 2.61 17.93 6.06
N PRO A 166 1.67 17.56 5.18
CA PRO A 166 0.29 17.29 5.58
C PRO A 166 0.20 16.13 6.57
N GLU A 167 -0.82 16.15 7.42
CA GLU A 167 -1.13 15.01 8.30
C GLU A 167 -1.76 13.86 7.51
N PHE A 168 -2.72 14.19 6.62
CA PHE A 168 -3.47 13.23 5.81
C PHE A 168 -3.45 13.61 4.32
N ILE A 169 -3.73 12.61 3.49
CA ILE A 169 -3.96 12.76 2.04
C ILE A 169 -5.21 11.96 1.64
N ILE A 170 -6.00 12.52 0.73
CA ILE A 170 -7.20 11.86 0.18
C ILE A 170 -6.86 11.25 -1.19
N VAL A 171 -6.87 9.91 -1.26
CA VAL A 171 -6.55 9.14 -2.47
C VAL A 171 -7.83 8.61 -3.10
N HIS A 172 -8.07 8.92 -4.37
CA HIS A 172 -9.16 8.36 -5.17
C HIS A 172 -8.75 7.02 -5.79
N ALA A 173 -9.53 5.97 -5.54
CA ALA A 173 -9.22 4.60 -5.95
C ALA A 173 -9.68 4.26 -7.38
N GLY A 174 -9.44 5.15 -8.33
CA GLY A 174 -9.77 4.96 -9.73
C GLY A 174 -9.36 6.15 -10.58
N ALA A 175 -9.64 6.11 -11.88
CA ALA A 175 -9.44 7.27 -12.75
C ALA A 175 -10.22 8.49 -12.21
N PRO A 176 -9.73 9.73 -12.36
CA PRO A 176 -10.32 10.92 -11.73
C PRO A 176 -11.83 11.09 -11.96
N THR A 177 -12.34 10.64 -13.11
CA THR A 177 -13.76 10.76 -13.49
C THR A 177 -14.62 9.56 -13.06
N ASN A 178 -14.04 8.53 -12.43
CA ASN A 178 -14.77 7.36 -11.97
C ASN A 178 -15.46 7.66 -10.63
N THR A 179 -16.67 8.19 -10.68
CA THR A 179 -17.45 8.54 -9.48
C THR A 179 -17.88 7.35 -8.62
N ALA A 180 -17.78 6.12 -9.13
CA ALA A 180 -18.06 4.92 -8.36
C ALA A 180 -16.87 4.47 -7.49
N ALA A 181 -15.65 4.96 -7.75
CA ALA A 181 -14.48 4.62 -6.96
C ALA A 181 -14.48 5.36 -5.62
N PRO A 182 -14.12 4.68 -4.52
CA PRO A 182 -14.06 5.29 -3.19
C PRO A 182 -12.86 6.24 -3.05
N ASN A 183 -12.99 7.16 -2.10
CA ASN A 183 -11.87 7.98 -1.62
C ASN A 183 -11.38 7.42 -0.27
N TYR A 184 -10.07 7.30 -0.12
CA TYR A 184 -9.42 6.88 1.12
C TYR A 184 -8.63 8.03 1.73
N THR A 185 -8.95 8.39 2.96
CA THR A 185 -8.15 9.33 3.76
C THR A 185 -7.12 8.53 4.55
N VAL A 186 -5.84 8.75 4.26
CA VAL A 186 -4.74 8.00 4.88
C VAL A 186 -3.68 8.96 5.43
N PRO A 187 -2.92 8.57 6.47
CA PRO A 187 -1.78 9.35 6.93
C PRO A 187 -0.80 9.59 5.79
N TYR A 188 -0.33 10.82 5.64
CA TYR A 188 0.54 11.20 4.53
C TYR A 188 1.82 10.36 4.50
N THR A 189 2.41 10.10 5.67
CA THR A 189 3.64 9.31 5.78
C THR A 189 3.44 7.86 5.35
N ASP A 190 2.29 7.26 5.65
CA ASP A 190 1.98 5.89 5.25
C ASP A 190 1.65 5.80 3.76
N TYR A 191 1.01 6.82 3.19
CA TYR A 191 0.87 6.93 1.73
C TYR A 191 2.24 6.91 1.03
N ILE A 192 3.19 7.73 1.47
CA ILE A 192 4.53 7.80 0.85
C ILE A 192 5.26 6.45 0.97
N LYS A 193 5.20 5.78 2.14
CA LYS A 193 5.81 4.45 2.32
C LYS A 193 5.20 3.42 1.37
N ASN A 194 3.87 3.39 1.25
CA ASN A 194 3.17 2.43 0.40
C ASN A 194 3.44 2.68 -1.09
N VAL A 195 3.41 3.94 -1.53
CA VAL A 195 3.77 4.30 -2.92
C VAL A 195 5.21 3.90 -3.20
N ALA A 196 6.16 4.23 -2.34
CA ALA A 196 7.56 3.82 -2.54
C ALA A 196 7.70 2.29 -2.65
N SER A 197 7.05 1.52 -1.79
CA SER A 197 7.09 0.05 -1.85
C SER A 197 6.49 -0.54 -3.14
N CYS A 198 5.55 0.16 -3.78
CA CYS A 198 4.94 -0.28 -5.05
C CYS A 198 5.68 0.23 -6.30
N GLU A 199 6.40 1.35 -6.20
CA GLU A 199 7.06 2.02 -7.32
C GLU A 199 8.52 1.64 -7.50
N ILE A 200 9.21 1.26 -6.42
CA ILE A 200 10.65 0.94 -6.42
C ILE A 200 10.95 -0.34 -5.64
N TYR A 201 12.12 -0.93 -5.87
CA TYR A 201 12.56 -2.10 -5.11
C TYR A 201 13.34 -1.70 -3.86
N ALA A 202 12.99 -2.33 -2.73
CA ALA A 202 13.67 -2.12 -1.44
C ALA A 202 15.13 -2.63 -1.42
N THR A 203 15.53 -3.41 -2.41
CA THR A 203 16.90 -3.93 -2.59
C THR A 203 17.86 -2.92 -3.22
N TRP A 204 17.34 -1.82 -3.78
CA TRP A 204 18.16 -0.81 -4.43
C TRP A 204 19.09 -0.09 -3.43
N PRO A 205 20.20 0.49 -3.92
CA PRO A 205 21.08 1.28 -3.08
C PRO A 205 20.33 2.41 -2.35
N GLU A 206 20.73 2.70 -1.12
CA GLU A 206 20.07 3.70 -0.28
C GLU A 206 19.95 5.07 -0.95
N ALA A 207 20.99 5.50 -1.68
CA ALA A 207 20.98 6.74 -2.43
C ALA A 207 19.89 6.76 -3.53
N THR A 208 19.67 5.63 -4.20
CA THR A 208 18.63 5.46 -5.22
C THR A 208 17.24 5.49 -4.60
N ILE A 209 17.04 4.78 -3.48
CA ILE A 209 15.78 4.81 -2.73
C ILE A 209 15.47 6.23 -2.28
N ARG A 210 16.45 6.92 -1.68
CA ARG A 210 16.29 8.30 -1.18
C ARG A 210 15.95 9.27 -2.30
N ALA A 211 16.63 9.19 -3.44
CA ALA A 211 16.34 10.03 -4.59
C ALA A 211 14.90 9.85 -5.10
N ASN A 212 14.44 8.60 -5.24
CA ASN A 212 13.07 8.30 -5.66
C ASN A 212 12.04 8.76 -4.63
N VAL A 213 12.28 8.56 -3.34
CA VAL A 213 11.39 9.06 -2.27
C VAL A 213 11.30 10.59 -2.31
N TYR A 214 12.39 11.31 -2.58
CA TYR A 214 12.33 12.77 -2.77
C TYR A 214 11.48 13.16 -3.98
N CYS A 215 11.56 12.43 -5.09
CA CYS A 215 10.71 12.64 -6.25
C CYS A 215 9.23 12.41 -5.92
N ILE A 216 8.90 11.30 -5.24
CA ILE A 216 7.54 10.97 -4.80
C ILE A 216 6.99 12.08 -3.91
N ILE A 217 7.71 12.46 -2.85
CA ILE A 217 7.30 13.53 -1.94
C ILE A 217 7.08 14.85 -2.70
N SER A 218 8.03 15.23 -3.56
CA SER A 218 7.94 16.47 -4.34
C SER A 218 6.71 16.49 -5.24
N PHE A 219 6.42 15.38 -5.92
CA PHE A 219 5.24 15.24 -6.76
C PHE A 219 3.93 15.29 -5.96
N THR A 220 3.85 14.53 -4.86
CA THR A 220 2.65 14.49 -4.02
C THR A 220 2.37 15.85 -3.37
N LEU A 221 3.39 16.52 -2.84
CA LEU A 221 3.22 17.88 -2.29
C LEU A 221 2.81 18.87 -3.39
N ASN A 222 3.38 18.77 -4.60
CA ASN A 222 2.93 19.60 -5.72
C ASN A 222 1.42 19.44 -5.97
N ARG A 223 0.90 18.21 -6.03
CA ARG A 223 -0.53 17.95 -6.25
C ARG A 223 -1.42 18.59 -5.18
N ILE A 224 -0.99 18.54 -3.92
CA ILE A 224 -1.71 19.13 -2.78
C ILE A 224 -1.65 20.66 -2.82
N TYR A 225 -0.45 21.24 -2.91
CA TYR A 225 -0.24 22.69 -2.84
C TYR A 225 -0.79 23.45 -4.05
N THR A 226 -0.82 22.83 -5.23
CA THR A 226 -1.47 23.43 -6.40
C THR A 226 -2.95 23.10 -6.48
N GLU A 227 -3.50 22.37 -5.50
CA GLU A 227 -4.89 21.91 -5.51
C GLU A 227 -5.27 21.27 -6.85
N TRP A 228 -4.40 20.41 -7.40
CA TRP A 228 -4.47 20.03 -8.82
C TRP A 228 -5.81 19.42 -9.22
N TYR A 229 -6.35 18.52 -8.39
CA TYR A 229 -7.67 17.93 -8.61
C TYR A 229 -8.78 18.81 -8.01
N ARG A 230 -8.55 19.43 -6.84
CA ARG A 230 -9.55 20.29 -6.18
C ARG A 230 -9.96 21.51 -7.00
N SER A 231 -9.00 22.18 -7.63
CA SER A 231 -9.23 23.30 -8.57
C SER A 231 -10.05 22.90 -9.81
N LYS A 232 -10.11 21.60 -10.11
CA LYS A 232 -10.92 21.02 -11.19
C LYS A 232 -12.29 20.50 -10.71
N GLY A 233 -12.64 20.74 -9.45
CA GLY A 233 -13.93 20.35 -8.85
C GLY A 233 -13.95 18.96 -8.22
N PHE A 234 -12.81 18.26 -8.11
CA PHE A 234 -12.74 16.98 -7.42
C PHE A 234 -12.57 17.16 -5.89
N ASN A 235 -12.95 16.15 -5.11
CA ASN A 235 -12.89 16.16 -3.65
C ASN A 235 -11.74 15.30 -3.07
N PHE A 236 -10.70 15.07 -3.86
CA PHE A 236 -9.53 14.28 -3.49
C PHE A 236 -8.24 14.99 -3.93
N ASP A 237 -7.09 14.54 -3.41
CA ASP A 237 -5.80 15.18 -3.62
C ASP A 237 -4.96 14.47 -4.68
N VAL A 238 -5.10 13.14 -4.81
CA VAL A 238 -4.40 12.28 -5.78
C VAL A 238 -5.28 11.10 -6.20
N THR A 239 -4.93 10.44 -7.31
CA THR A 239 -5.54 9.17 -7.76
C THR A 239 -4.51 8.05 -7.72
N ASN A 240 -4.95 6.81 -7.51
CA ASN A 240 -4.10 5.61 -7.61
C ASN A 240 -3.85 5.14 -9.05
N SER A 241 -4.40 5.81 -10.06
CA SER A 241 -4.16 5.49 -11.47
C SER A 241 -2.84 6.10 -11.93
N THR A 242 -1.90 5.25 -12.36
CA THR A 242 -0.57 5.65 -12.86
C THR A 242 -0.61 6.53 -14.11
N ALA A 243 -1.74 6.55 -14.81
CA ALA A 243 -1.94 7.37 -16.00
C ALA A 243 -2.06 8.87 -15.69
N TYR A 244 -2.31 9.28 -14.44
CA TYR A 244 -2.74 10.64 -14.07
C TYR A 244 -1.85 11.36 -13.06
#